data_AF-F1L217-F1
#
_entry.id   AF-F1L217-F1
#
_cell.length_a   1.000
_cell.length_b   1.000
_cell.length_c   1.000
_cell.angle_alpha   90.00
_cell.angle_beta   90.00
_cell.angle_gamma   90.00
#
_symmetry.space_group_name_H-M   'P 1'
#
loop_
_entity.id
_entity.type
_entity.pdbx_description
1 polymer ?
#
loop_
_entity_poly.entity_id
_entity_poly.type
_entity_poly.pdbx_seq_one_letter_code
_entity_poly.pdbx_strand_id
1 'polypeptide(L)'
;MRLRFAGAFAAIRPPGHHASQKSACGFCFFNNVAICAKKARQMGVKRVLIVDWDVHAGQGTQYCIDDDENIRLISMHRYEYGKFWPQLPESAVKHSYANTLNVTLNRTGLGDAEYVAFMKHIVVPVIADFLPSLILVSCGFDASYGDPEGRMKVTPGAYQWMTHILVMQSIKLNARLCLLLEGGYFVETLPVSVEFCLKGLLGHPLPYIPLKFCDELFLNSVHTVAVHYGAQFPSLQLLADVTGMIRQLKGIKEIKLIEAEYEGIREFSIPYPTRGVYRRAPKNVVDGYYEEVTWIIQSYYYETEEPRKLVLYFDEKTIQDETSESVVITVDKMASMELVKQFLQRHVCEASLGVVEDISIKKSEFSTDHSLKKKKMTVDVYRATTANICIALLKIFDEGFANDLEHILLFDC
;
A
#
# COMPACT_ATOMS: atom_id res chain seq x y z
N MET A 1 8.63 -31.55 -1.11
CA MET A 1 8.13 -30.31 -1.75
C MET A 1 8.25 -29.18 -0.73
N ARG A 2 9.35 -28.40 -0.74
CA ARG A 2 9.55 -27.32 0.25
C ARG A 2 8.74 -26.10 -0.19
N LEU A 3 7.62 -25.83 0.47
CA LEU A 3 6.87 -24.57 0.36
C LEU A 3 7.86 -23.40 0.55
N ARG A 4 8.19 -22.67 -0.52
CA ARG A 4 9.26 -21.67 -0.52
C ARG A 4 8.72 -20.29 -0.93
N PHE A 5 8.60 -19.47 0.12
CA PHE A 5 8.39 -18.02 0.20
C PHE A 5 6.94 -17.52 0.12
N ALA A 6 6.37 -17.35 1.33
CA ALA A 6 5.11 -16.67 1.61
C ALA A 6 5.37 -15.15 1.69
N GLY A 7 5.14 -14.46 0.58
CA GLY A 7 5.16 -13.01 0.48
C GLY A 7 6.48 -12.29 0.77
N ALA A 8 6.54 -11.02 0.40
CA ALA A 8 7.62 -10.11 0.74
C ALA A 8 7.03 -8.73 1.10
N PHE A 9 7.77 -7.95 1.88
CA PHE A 9 7.45 -6.56 2.18
C PHE A 9 8.68 -5.70 1.86
N ALA A 10 8.51 -4.69 1.01
CA ALA A 10 9.52 -3.72 0.66
C ALA A 10 9.28 -2.42 1.46
N ALA A 11 10.12 -2.20 2.47
CA ALA A 11 10.12 -0.98 3.27
C ALA A 11 10.88 0.13 2.51
N ILE A 12 10.22 0.76 1.54
CA ILE A 12 10.82 1.71 0.61
C ILE A 12 10.22 3.11 0.75
N ARG A 13 11.03 4.12 0.41
CA ARG A 13 10.64 5.52 0.21
C ARG A 13 11.53 6.14 -0.88
N PRO A 14 11.08 7.18 -1.59
CA PRO A 14 9.73 7.76 -1.58
C PRO A 14 8.66 6.80 -2.13
N PRO A 15 7.35 7.10 -1.92
CA PRO A 15 6.27 6.35 -2.57
C PRO A 15 6.36 6.46 -4.11
N GLY A 16 5.55 5.70 -4.83
CA GLY A 16 5.61 5.60 -6.28
C GLY A 16 4.27 5.69 -7.04
N HIS A 17 3.14 5.29 -6.45
CA HIS A 17 1.91 5.05 -7.23
C HIS A 17 1.28 6.28 -7.93
N HIS A 18 1.70 7.50 -7.60
CA HIS A 18 1.28 8.73 -8.32
C HIS A 18 2.20 9.13 -9.47
N ALA A 19 3.42 8.60 -9.53
CA ALA A 19 4.36 8.93 -10.60
C ALA A 19 3.90 8.29 -11.92
N SER A 20 3.94 9.08 -12.99
CA SER A 20 3.65 8.65 -14.36
C SER A 20 4.92 8.62 -15.20
N GLN A 21 4.84 8.15 -16.44
CA GLN A 21 6.00 8.08 -17.36
C GLN A 21 6.72 9.42 -17.57
N LYS A 22 6.01 10.55 -17.44
CA LYS A 22 6.53 11.89 -17.75
C LYS A 22 6.45 12.88 -16.59
N SER A 23 5.97 12.46 -15.42
CA SER A 23 5.72 13.39 -14.32
C SER A 23 5.75 12.70 -12.96
N ALA A 24 6.58 13.24 -12.07
CA ALA A 24 6.49 13.08 -10.63
C ALA A 24 5.26 13.82 -10.10
N CYS A 25 4.61 13.24 -9.10
CA CYS A 25 3.37 13.76 -8.50
C CYS A 25 3.21 13.18 -7.10
N GLY A 26 2.59 13.91 -6.16
CA GLY A 26 2.23 13.37 -4.85
C GLY A 26 3.39 12.67 -4.11
N PHE A 27 4.54 13.34 -3.99
CA PHE A 27 5.78 12.79 -3.40
C PHE A 27 6.42 11.61 -4.15
N CYS A 28 5.83 11.16 -5.25
CA CYS A 28 6.30 10.04 -6.05
C CYS A 28 7.15 10.53 -7.22
N PHE A 29 8.39 10.05 -7.31
CA PHE A 29 9.30 10.35 -8.43
C PHE A 29 9.30 9.23 -9.47
N PHE A 30 9.35 7.99 -9.00
CA PHE A 30 9.30 6.80 -9.83
C PHE A 30 8.20 5.88 -9.37
N ASN A 31 7.51 5.25 -10.32
CA ASN A 31 6.43 4.34 -10.01
C ASN A 31 6.98 2.95 -9.66
N ASN A 32 7.36 2.77 -8.39
CA ASN A 32 7.97 1.55 -7.87
C ASN A 32 7.17 0.29 -8.28
N VAL A 33 5.86 0.30 -8.10
CA VAL A 33 4.99 -0.85 -8.38
C VAL A 33 4.84 -1.11 -9.88
N ALA A 34 4.70 -0.08 -10.71
CA ALA A 34 4.58 -0.24 -12.16
C ALA A 34 5.90 -0.72 -12.79
N ILE A 35 7.05 -0.19 -12.33
CA ILE A 35 8.38 -0.66 -12.73
C ILE A 35 8.54 -2.14 -12.37
N CYS A 36 8.17 -2.53 -11.14
CA CYS A 36 8.21 -3.93 -10.72
C CYS A 36 7.33 -4.82 -11.61
N ALA A 37 6.09 -4.39 -11.90
CA ALA A 37 5.16 -5.12 -12.75
C ALA A 37 5.72 -5.31 -14.17
N LYS A 38 6.17 -4.23 -14.82
CA LYS A 38 6.74 -4.30 -16.18
C LYS A 38 8.01 -5.14 -16.23
N LYS A 39 8.89 -5.01 -15.24
CA LYS A 39 10.11 -5.84 -15.18
C LYS A 39 9.76 -7.32 -15.01
N ALA A 40 8.78 -7.65 -14.16
CA ALA A 40 8.31 -9.01 -13.99
C ALA A 40 7.73 -9.59 -15.30
N ARG A 41 6.98 -8.79 -16.07
CA ARG A 41 6.49 -9.16 -17.40
C ARG A 41 7.63 -9.48 -18.37
N GLN A 42 8.66 -8.63 -18.42
CA GLN A 42 9.88 -8.88 -19.21
C GLN A 42 10.62 -10.16 -18.77
N MET A 43 10.56 -10.52 -17.49
CA MET A 43 11.13 -11.76 -16.94
C MET A 43 10.23 -13.00 -17.15
N GLY A 44 9.13 -12.87 -17.90
CA GLY A 44 8.26 -13.99 -18.27
C GLY A 44 7.09 -14.27 -17.31
N VAL A 45 6.85 -13.43 -16.29
CA VAL A 45 5.64 -13.53 -15.46
C VAL A 45 4.42 -13.26 -16.34
N LYS A 46 3.47 -14.19 -16.44
CA LYS A 46 2.38 -14.13 -17.42
C LYS A 46 1.32 -13.06 -17.14
N ARG A 47 0.94 -12.87 -15.88
CA ARG A 47 -0.08 -11.91 -15.45
C ARG A 47 0.29 -11.34 -14.09
N VAL A 48 0.24 -10.02 -13.98
CA VAL A 48 0.55 -9.28 -12.75
C VAL A 48 -0.71 -8.56 -12.30
N LEU A 49 -1.14 -8.80 -11.07
CA LEU A 49 -2.20 -8.02 -10.43
C LEU A 49 -1.57 -7.06 -9.44
N ILE A 50 -1.92 -5.78 -9.53
CA ILE A 50 -1.60 -4.74 -8.57
C ILE A 50 -2.86 -4.47 -7.77
N VAL A 51 -2.78 -4.60 -6.44
CA VAL A 51 -3.83 -4.18 -5.51
C VAL A 51 -3.34 -2.92 -4.81
N ASP A 52 -4.03 -1.82 -5.00
CA ASP A 52 -3.72 -0.54 -4.37
C ASP A 52 -4.78 -0.24 -3.31
N TRP A 53 -4.37 -0.26 -2.05
CA TRP A 53 -5.21 0.10 -0.90
C TRP A 53 -4.76 1.38 -0.20
N ASP A 54 -3.79 2.09 -0.79
CA ASP A 54 -3.49 3.44 -0.36
C ASP A 54 -4.76 4.30 -0.51
N VAL A 55 -4.99 5.22 0.42
CA VAL A 55 -6.24 5.98 0.45
C VAL A 55 -6.36 6.94 -0.73
N HIS A 56 -5.26 7.23 -1.43
CA HIS A 56 -5.23 8.05 -2.63
C HIS A 56 -5.24 7.18 -3.89
N ALA A 57 -5.86 7.69 -4.96
CA ALA A 57 -5.88 6.98 -6.23
C ALA A 57 -4.46 6.83 -6.80
N GLY A 58 -4.06 5.61 -7.15
CA GLY A 58 -2.81 5.30 -7.87
C GLY A 58 -2.87 5.65 -9.37
N GLN A 59 -3.21 6.89 -9.71
CA GLN A 59 -3.37 7.36 -11.09
C GLN A 59 -2.09 7.19 -11.92
N GLY A 60 -0.92 7.38 -11.30
CA GLY A 60 0.36 7.16 -11.97
C GLY A 60 0.53 5.71 -12.42
N THR A 61 0.13 4.77 -11.56
CA THR A 61 0.12 3.34 -11.87
C THR A 61 -0.87 3.03 -12.98
N GLN A 62 -2.09 3.57 -12.91
CA GLN A 62 -3.12 3.44 -13.96
C GLN A 62 -2.58 3.86 -15.34
N TYR A 63 -1.91 5.01 -15.43
CA TYR A 63 -1.33 5.47 -16.70
C TYR A 63 -0.17 4.59 -17.18
N CYS A 64 0.68 4.15 -16.25
CA CYS A 64 1.89 3.41 -16.59
C CYS A 64 1.63 2.00 -17.11
N ILE A 65 0.48 1.39 -16.80
CA ILE A 65 0.17 -0.02 -17.16
C ILE A 65 -0.81 -0.16 -18.33
N ASP A 66 -1.33 0.94 -18.86
CA ASP A 66 -2.41 0.94 -19.87
C ASP A 66 -2.01 0.22 -21.17
N ASP A 67 -0.71 0.13 -21.45
CA ASP A 67 -0.09 -0.51 -22.60
C ASP A 67 0.09 -2.04 -22.49
N ASP A 68 -0.15 -2.66 -21.32
CA ASP A 68 -0.05 -4.14 -21.15
C ASP A 68 -1.29 -4.72 -20.46
N GLU A 69 -2.17 -5.33 -21.26
CA GLU A 69 -3.42 -5.97 -20.80
C GLU A 69 -3.24 -7.09 -19.76
N ASN A 70 -2.02 -7.60 -19.59
CA ASN A 70 -1.65 -8.63 -18.62
C ASN A 70 -1.16 -8.04 -17.29
N ILE A 71 -1.13 -6.72 -17.16
CA ILE A 71 -0.98 -6.02 -15.88
C ILE A 71 -2.35 -5.41 -15.57
N ARG A 72 -2.91 -5.73 -14.39
CA ARG A 72 -4.18 -5.15 -13.94
C ARG A 72 -4.00 -4.43 -12.62
N LEU A 73 -4.68 -3.30 -12.45
CA LEU A 73 -4.75 -2.54 -11.21
C LEU A 73 -6.16 -2.63 -10.63
N ILE A 74 -6.28 -2.92 -9.34
CA ILE A 74 -7.49 -2.67 -8.56
C ILE A 74 -7.12 -1.62 -7.52
N SER A 75 -7.71 -0.43 -7.57
CA SER A 75 -7.45 0.64 -6.61
C SER A 75 -8.72 0.99 -5.85
N MET A 76 -8.68 0.92 -4.52
CA MET A 76 -9.72 1.48 -3.66
C MET A 76 -9.18 2.70 -2.94
N HIS A 77 -9.84 3.85 -3.12
CA HIS A 77 -9.34 5.12 -2.63
C HIS A 77 -10.47 6.06 -2.24
N ARG A 78 -10.19 7.00 -1.34
CA ARG A 78 -11.05 8.14 -1.05
C ARG A 78 -11.20 8.98 -2.31
N TYR A 79 -12.45 9.28 -2.65
CA TYR A 79 -12.77 10.03 -3.87
C TYR A 79 -13.65 11.23 -3.57
N GLU A 80 -14.66 11.07 -2.71
CA GLU A 80 -15.64 12.11 -2.36
C GLU A 80 -16.17 12.85 -3.59
N TYR A 81 -16.57 12.08 -4.60
CA TYR A 81 -17.03 12.58 -5.89
C TYR A 81 -16.00 13.47 -6.61
N GLY A 82 -14.73 13.07 -6.61
CA GLY A 82 -13.62 13.80 -7.23
C GLY A 82 -13.16 15.04 -6.46
N LYS A 83 -13.64 15.27 -5.22
CA LYS A 83 -13.24 16.42 -4.39
C LYS A 83 -11.97 16.13 -3.60
N PHE A 84 -11.66 14.85 -3.35
CA PHE A 84 -10.43 14.45 -2.69
C PHE A 84 -9.26 14.34 -3.68
N TRP A 85 -8.05 14.63 -3.22
CA TRP A 85 -6.84 14.58 -4.04
C TRP A 85 -6.64 13.16 -4.61
N PRO A 86 -6.28 12.98 -5.89
CA PRO A 86 -5.78 13.97 -6.85
C PRO A 86 -6.84 14.74 -7.67
N GLN A 87 -8.13 14.60 -7.36
CA GLN A 87 -9.25 15.31 -8.00
C GLN A 87 -9.38 15.05 -9.50
N LEU A 88 -9.27 13.78 -9.90
CA LEU A 88 -9.26 13.37 -11.30
C LEU A 88 -10.55 12.63 -11.70
N PRO A 89 -11.21 13.03 -12.81
CA PRO A 89 -12.34 12.27 -13.37
C PRO A 89 -11.96 10.82 -13.69
N GLU A 90 -10.74 10.58 -14.16
CA GLU A 90 -10.25 9.26 -14.51
C GLU A 90 -9.95 8.34 -13.31
N SER A 91 -10.05 8.85 -12.08
CA SER A 91 -10.02 8.03 -10.86
C SER A 91 -11.43 7.58 -10.43
N ALA A 92 -12.49 8.01 -11.12
CA ALA A 92 -13.83 7.45 -10.93
C ALA A 92 -13.88 5.96 -11.29
N VAL A 93 -14.96 5.26 -10.94
CA VAL A 93 -15.30 3.91 -11.40
C VAL A 93 -15.45 3.87 -12.92
N LYS A 94 -16.05 4.91 -13.53
CA LYS A 94 -16.22 4.97 -14.99
C LYS A 94 -15.07 5.76 -15.61
N HIS A 95 -14.19 5.08 -16.32
CA HIS A 95 -13.03 5.67 -17.00
C HIS A 95 -12.65 4.87 -18.26
N SER A 96 -11.65 5.36 -19.02
CA SER A 96 -11.20 4.75 -20.29
C SER A 96 -10.10 3.70 -20.16
N TYR A 97 -9.40 3.64 -19.03
CA TYR A 97 -8.27 2.71 -18.80
C TYR A 97 -8.75 1.27 -18.60
N ALA A 98 -8.65 0.43 -19.63
CA ALA A 98 -9.19 -0.94 -19.58
C ALA A 98 -8.51 -1.82 -18.53
N ASN A 99 -7.26 -1.53 -18.18
CA ASN A 99 -6.46 -2.33 -17.26
C ASN A 99 -6.69 -2.00 -15.77
N THR A 100 -7.55 -1.04 -15.47
CA THR A 100 -7.77 -0.55 -14.11
C THR A 100 -9.20 -0.75 -13.66
N LEU A 101 -9.36 -1.11 -12.38
CA LEU A 101 -10.60 -1.17 -11.66
C LEU A 101 -10.53 -0.21 -10.47
N ASN A 102 -11.15 0.95 -10.60
CA ASN A 102 -11.30 1.90 -9.50
C ASN A 102 -12.53 1.57 -8.65
N VAL A 103 -12.36 1.63 -7.32
CA VAL A 103 -13.40 1.50 -6.30
C VAL A 103 -13.39 2.77 -5.45
N THR A 104 -14.33 3.67 -5.72
CA THR A 104 -14.36 4.99 -5.08
C THR A 104 -15.02 4.96 -3.71
N LEU A 105 -14.36 5.51 -2.70
CA LEU A 105 -14.91 5.75 -1.37
C LEU A 105 -15.41 7.20 -1.28
N ASN A 106 -16.72 7.39 -1.32
CA ASN A 106 -17.36 8.72 -1.35
C ASN A 106 -17.68 9.29 0.03
N ARG A 107 -17.01 8.78 1.08
CA ARG A 107 -17.15 9.21 2.47
C ARG A 107 -15.89 8.85 3.27
N THR A 108 -15.58 9.65 4.30
CA THR A 108 -14.53 9.37 5.30
C THR A 108 -15.05 8.49 6.44
N GLY A 109 -14.16 8.03 7.31
CA GLY A 109 -14.53 7.28 8.51
C GLY A 109 -14.93 5.82 8.25
N LEU A 110 -14.79 5.33 7.02
CA LEU A 110 -14.89 3.92 6.68
C LEU A 110 -13.72 3.15 7.31
N GLY A 111 -13.92 1.89 7.68
CA GLY A 111 -12.93 1.14 8.44
C GLY A 111 -12.89 -0.33 8.09
N ASP A 112 -12.61 -1.15 9.09
CA ASP A 112 -12.32 -2.59 8.94
C ASP A 112 -13.36 -3.34 8.11
N ALA A 113 -14.65 -3.05 8.30
CA ALA A 113 -15.75 -3.72 7.59
C ALA A 113 -15.67 -3.47 6.08
N GLU A 114 -15.52 -2.22 5.66
CA GLU A 114 -15.44 -1.85 4.24
C GLU A 114 -14.17 -2.39 3.59
N TYR A 115 -13.03 -2.27 4.25
CA TYR A 115 -11.75 -2.71 3.69
C TYR A 115 -11.67 -4.24 3.56
N VAL A 116 -12.14 -5.00 4.56
CA VAL A 116 -12.25 -6.47 4.45
C VAL A 116 -13.30 -6.86 3.40
N ALA A 117 -14.41 -6.12 3.29
CA ALA A 117 -15.42 -6.34 2.26
C ALA A 117 -14.86 -6.09 0.85
N PHE A 118 -14.09 -5.03 0.64
CA PHE A 118 -13.39 -4.77 -0.63
C PHE A 118 -12.50 -5.94 -1.03
N MET A 119 -11.68 -6.45 -0.10
CA MET A 119 -10.83 -7.62 -0.36
C MET A 119 -11.66 -8.85 -0.74
N LYS A 120 -12.75 -9.14 -0.01
CA LYS A 120 -13.55 -10.35 -0.22
C LYS A 120 -14.48 -10.29 -1.43
N HIS A 121 -15.04 -9.13 -1.73
CA HIS A 121 -16.12 -8.98 -2.72
C HIS A 121 -15.66 -8.36 -4.03
N ILE A 122 -14.49 -7.72 -4.07
CA ILE A 122 -13.90 -7.20 -5.32
C ILE A 122 -12.60 -7.92 -5.64
N VAL A 123 -11.60 -7.85 -4.76
CA VAL A 123 -10.24 -8.35 -5.05
C VAL A 123 -10.21 -9.86 -5.27
N VAL A 124 -10.80 -10.65 -4.36
CA VAL A 124 -10.83 -12.12 -4.47
C VAL A 124 -11.56 -12.60 -5.75
N PRO A 125 -12.76 -12.09 -6.11
CA PRO A 125 -13.40 -12.39 -7.39
C PRO A 125 -12.53 -12.05 -8.60
N VAL A 126 -11.91 -10.86 -8.62
CA VAL A 126 -11.02 -10.47 -9.74
C VAL A 126 -9.81 -11.40 -9.82
N ILE A 127 -9.22 -11.80 -8.69
CA ILE A 127 -8.14 -12.80 -8.66
C ILE A 127 -8.59 -14.14 -9.25
N ALA A 128 -9.82 -14.58 -8.94
CA ALA A 128 -10.35 -15.85 -9.42
C ALA A 128 -10.55 -15.86 -10.95
N ASP A 129 -10.96 -14.74 -11.52
CA ASP A 129 -11.16 -14.60 -12.97
C ASP A 129 -9.84 -14.31 -13.71
N PHE A 130 -8.99 -13.44 -13.17
CA PHE A 130 -7.74 -13.00 -13.80
C PHE A 130 -6.58 -13.98 -13.61
N LEU A 131 -6.59 -14.78 -12.54
CA LEU A 131 -5.58 -15.81 -12.25
C LEU A 131 -4.11 -15.29 -12.33
N PRO A 132 -3.72 -14.26 -11.55
CA PRO A 132 -2.38 -13.69 -11.63
C PRO A 132 -1.28 -14.69 -11.22
N SER A 133 -0.09 -14.53 -11.80
CA SER A 133 1.12 -15.27 -11.37
C SER A 133 1.98 -14.47 -10.38
N LEU A 134 1.75 -13.16 -10.31
CA LEU A 134 2.35 -12.24 -9.35
C LEU A 134 1.27 -11.27 -8.86
N ILE A 135 1.20 -11.07 -7.55
CA ILE A 135 0.39 -10.06 -6.90
C ILE A 135 1.35 -9.06 -6.27
N LEU A 136 1.21 -7.79 -6.65
CA LEU A 136 1.89 -6.66 -6.05
C LEU A 136 0.87 -5.84 -5.28
N VAL A 137 1.27 -5.25 -4.16
CA VAL A 137 0.42 -4.36 -3.38
C VAL A 137 1.08 -3.00 -3.26
N SER A 138 0.41 -1.96 -3.75
CA SER A 138 0.72 -0.58 -3.37
C SER A 138 0.17 -0.39 -1.96
N CYS A 139 1.08 -0.54 -0.98
CA CYS A 139 0.76 -0.76 0.42
C CYS A 139 0.85 0.57 1.19
N GLY A 140 -0.11 1.45 0.94
CA GLY A 140 -0.33 2.66 1.73
C GLY A 140 -0.96 2.37 3.09
N PHE A 141 -0.69 3.23 4.06
CA PHE A 141 -1.24 3.14 5.42
C PHE A 141 -1.96 4.41 5.87
N ASP A 142 -2.25 5.32 4.95
CA ASP A 142 -3.00 6.56 5.18
C ASP A 142 -4.52 6.36 5.29
N ALA A 143 -5.00 5.14 5.08
CA ALA A 143 -6.33 4.71 5.53
C ALA A 143 -6.38 4.35 7.04
N SER A 144 -5.23 4.36 7.73
CA SER A 144 -5.18 3.98 9.14
C SER A 144 -5.96 4.92 10.05
N TYR A 145 -6.44 4.38 11.16
CA TYR A 145 -7.04 5.17 12.23
C TYR A 145 -6.09 6.27 12.71
N GLY A 146 -6.55 7.53 12.69
CA GLY A 146 -5.77 8.70 13.08
C GLY A 146 -5.04 9.41 11.94
N ASP A 147 -5.05 8.86 10.72
CA ASP A 147 -4.42 9.52 9.58
C ASP A 147 -5.12 10.83 9.20
N PRO A 148 -4.37 11.96 9.13
CA PRO A 148 -4.95 13.28 8.88
C PRO A 148 -5.50 13.44 7.46
N GLU A 149 -4.93 12.71 6.50
CA GLU A 149 -5.27 12.80 5.08
C GLU A 149 -6.42 11.86 4.74
N GLY A 150 -6.25 10.57 4.99
CA GLY A 150 -7.28 9.60 4.62
C GLY A 150 -8.54 9.73 5.47
N ARG A 151 -8.39 10.05 6.76
CA ARG A 151 -9.50 10.16 7.74
C ARG A 151 -10.40 8.93 7.76
N MET A 152 -9.82 7.78 7.47
CA MET A 152 -10.45 6.47 7.57
C MET A 152 -10.20 5.90 8.97
N LYS A 153 -10.70 4.69 9.21
CA LYS A 153 -10.69 4.03 10.52
C LYS A 153 -10.20 2.59 10.41
N VAL A 154 -9.27 2.32 9.50
CA VAL A 154 -8.69 0.99 9.34
C VAL A 154 -7.74 0.71 10.51
N THR A 155 -8.00 -0.38 11.22
CA THR A 155 -7.18 -0.81 12.35
C THR A 155 -5.99 -1.66 11.88
N PRO A 156 -4.92 -1.78 12.69
CA PRO A 156 -3.82 -2.70 12.38
C PRO A 156 -4.32 -4.15 12.13
N GLY A 157 -5.31 -4.62 12.89
CA GLY A 157 -5.92 -5.92 12.68
C GLY A 157 -6.51 -6.09 11.28
N ALA A 158 -7.17 -5.08 10.72
CA ALA A 158 -7.68 -5.13 9.35
C ALA A 158 -6.56 -5.24 8.30
N TYR A 159 -5.43 -4.54 8.46
CA TYR A 159 -4.27 -4.73 7.57
C TYR A 159 -3.72 -6.17 7.60
N GLN A 160 -3.71 -6.82 8.76
CA GLN A 160 -3.37 -8.24 8.86
C GLN A 160 -4.38 -9.11 8.11
N TRP A 161 -5.69 -8.85 8.26
CA TRP A 161 -6.75 -9.57 7.53
C TRP A 161 -6.64 -9.40 6.01
N MET A 162 -6.47 -8.17 5.52
CA MET A 162 -6.31 -7.90 4.09
C MET A 162 -5.09 -8.62 3.52
N THR A 163 -3.95 -8.53 4.22
CA THR A 163 -2.71 -9.21 3.82
C THR A 163 -2.88 -10.72 3.80
N HIS A 164 -3.51 -11.29 4.83
CA HIS A 164 -3.75 -12.72 4.92
C HIS A 164 -4.67 -13.22 3.79
N ILE A 165 -5.71 -12.47 3.43
CA ILE A 165 -6.57 -12.81 2.27
C ILE A 165 -5.73 -12.96 1.00
N LEU A 166 -4.80 -12.03 0.75
CA LEU A 166 -3.89 -12.10 -0.40
C LEU A 166 -2.90 -13.27 -0.31
N VAL A 167 -2.37 -13.58 0.87
CA VAL A 167 -1.53 -14.76 1.10
C VAL A 167 -2.29 -16.05 0.76
N MET A 168 -3.54 -16.17 1.20
CA MET A 168 -4.36 -17.35 0.89
C MET A 168 -4.62 -17.48 -0.60
N GLN A 169 -4.89 -16.36 -1.30
CA GLN A 169 -5.03 -16.38 -2.75
C GLN A 169 -3.71 -16.71 -3.47
N SER A 170 -2.59 -16.16 -3.00
CA SER A 170 -1.28 -16.41 -3.60
C SER A 170 -0.88 -17.88 -3.46
N ILE A 171 -1.15 -18.51 -2.32
CA ILE A 171 -0.95 -19.95 -2.12
C ILE A 171 -1.84 -20.76 -3.05
N LYS A 172 -3.14 -20.44 -3.13
CA LYS A 172 -4.11 -21.14 -3.98
C LYS A 172 -3.69 -21.14 -5.45
N LEU A 173 -3.15 -20.03 -5.93
CA LEU A 173 -2.72 -19.86 -7.32
C LEU A 173 -1.25 -20.19 -7.58
N ASN A 174 -0.48 -20.52 -6.54
CA ASN A 174 0.98 -20.58 -6.60
C ASN A 174 1.60 -19.28 -7.19
N ALA A 175 0.97 -18.14 -6.87
CA ALA A 175 1.42 -16.81 -7.26
C ALA A 175 2.40 -16.24 -6.24
N ARG A 176 3.31 -15.38 -6.69
CA ARG A 176 4.17 -14.60 -5.78
C ARG A 176 3.43 -13.39 -5.25
N LEU A 177 3.76 -12.94 -4.04
CA LEU A 177 3.15 -11.78 -3.39
C LEU A 177 4.25 -10.83 -2.90
N CYS A 178 4.11 -9.54 -3.17
CA CYS A 178 5.00 -8.50 -2.63
C CYS A 178 4.19 -7.26 -2.26
N LEU A 179 4.38 -6.75 -1.04
CA LEU A 179 3.82 -5.48 -0.57
C LEU A 179 4.91 -4.41 -0.68
N LEU A 180 4.62 -3.29 -1.31
CA LEU A 180 5.55 -2.17 -1.48
C LEU A 180 4.98 -0.98 -0.73
N LEU A 181 5.71 -0.45 0.25
CA LEU A 181 5.25 0.69 1.04
C LEU A 181 4.99 1.92 0.16
N GLU A 182 3.84 2.58 0.36
CA GLU A 182 3.44 3.83 -0.29
C GLU A 182 3.23 4.96 0.75
N GLY A 183 2.01 5.48 0.90
CA GLY A 183 1.62 6.52 1.86
C GLY A 183 1.44 6.02 3.30
N GLY A 184 1.04 6.94 4.17
CA GLY A 184 0.92 6.72 5.62
C GLY A 184 1.54 7.87 6.41
N TYR A 185 0.71 8.81 6.83
CA TYR A 185 1.17 10.10 7.35
C TYR A 185 0.97 10.24 8.86
N PHE A 186 0.20 9.34 9.49
CA PHE A 186 0.23 9.15 10.95
C PHE A 186 1.39 8.26 11.38
N VAL A 187 2.59 8.87 11.39
CA VAL A 187 3.89 8.21 11.59
C VAL A 187 3.98 7.37 12.85
N GLU A 188 3.23 7.71 13.90
CA GLU A 188 3.22 7.00 15.18
C GLU A 188 2.58 5.60 15.08
N THR A 189 1.68 5.39 14.12
CA THR A 189 0.99 4.09 13.94
C THR A 189 1.43 3.35 12.69
N LEU A 190 2.10 4.03 11.74
CA LEU A 190 2.61 3.41 10.51
C LEU A 190 3.45 2.13 10.80
N PRO A 191 4.45 2.13 11.71
CA PRO A 191 5.20 0.91 12.02
C PRO A 191 4.32 -0.22 12.59
N VAL A 192 3.25 0.14 13.30
CA VAL A 192 2.28 -0.81 13.86
C VAL A 192 1.45 -1.44 12.75
N SER A 193 0.91 -0.67 11.82
CA SER A 193 0.18 -1.24 10.68
C SER A 193 1.07 -2.14 9.81
N VAL A 194 2.34 -1.77 9.61
CA VAL A 194 3.31 -2.64 8.90
C VAL A 194 3.56 -3.94 9.65
N GLU A 195 3.74 -3.90 10.98
CA GLU A 195 3.88 -5.11 11.82
C GLU A 195 2.73 -6.09 11.55
N PHE A 196 1.50 -5.59 11.48
CA PHE A 196 0.32 -6.41 11.25
C PHE A 196 0.26 -6.99 9.82
N CYS A 197 0.71 -6.24 8.80
CA CYS A 197 0.92 -6.83 7.46
C CYS A 197 1.95 -7.98 7.52
N LEU A 198 3.08 -7.80 8.20
CA LEU A 198 4.10 -8.85 8.35
C LEU A 198 3.56 -10.08 9.08
N LYS A 199 2.76 -9.91 10.13
CA LYS A 199 2.03 -11.00 10.80
C LYS A 199 1.14 -11.75 9.79
N GLY A 200 0.45 -11.02 8.92
CA GLY A 200 -0.35 -11.59 7.83
C GLY A 200 0.47 -12.43 6.86
N LEU A 201 1.62 -11.91 6.41
CA LEU A 201 2.57 -12.61 5.52
C LEU A 201 3.15 -13.87 6.16
N LEU A 202 3.47 -13.81 7.46
CA LEU A 202 4.01 -14.93 8.22
C LEU A 202 2.94 -15.97 8.60
N GLY A 203 1.66 -15.68 8.34
CA GLY A 203 0.55 -16.58 8.64
C GLY A 203 0.25 -16.69 10.14
N HIS A 204 0.47 -15.61 10.90
CA HIS A 204 0.07 -15.55 12.31
C HIS A 204 -1.45 -15.64 12.44
N PRO A 205 -1.97 -16.14 13.57
CA PRO A 205 -3.39 -16.13 13.87
C PRO A 205 -3.99 -14.75 13.67
N LEU A 206 -5.16 -14.71 13.02
CA LEU A 206 -5.86 -13.46 12.74
C LEU A 206 -6.52 -12.95 14.01
N PRO A 207 -6.36 -11.65 14.35
CA PRO A 207 -7.05 -11.08 15.49
C PRO A 207 -8.56 -11.05 15.22
N TYR A 208 -9.35 -11.23 16.28
CA TYR A 208 -10.78 -10.95 16.18
C TYR A 208 -10.99 -9.44 16.00
N ILE A 209 -11.51 -9.05 14.83
CA ILE A 209 -11.95 -7.67 14.55
C ILE A 209 -13.48 -7.64 14.49
N PRO A 210 -14.16 -6.81 15.30
CA PRO A 210 -15.61 -6.73 15.30
C PRO A 210 -16.09 -6.00 14.04
N LEU A 211 -16.43 -6.77 12.99
CA LEU A 211 -16.96 -6.21 11.75
C LEU A 211 -18.41 -5.75 11.94
N LYS A 212 -18.66 -4.47 11.68
CA LYS A 212 -20.00 -3.89 11.60
C LYS A 212 -20.58 -4.08 10.20
N PHE A 213 -21.87 -3.78 10.03
CA PHE A 213 -22.42 -3.62 8.68
C PHE A 213 -21.71 -2.48 7.96
N CYS A 214 -21.43 -2.69 6.67
CA CYS A 214 -20.76 -1.69 5.87
C CYS A 214 -21.65 -0.46 5.62
N ASP A 215 -21.03 0.71 5.46
CA ASP A 215 -21.71 1.96 5.09
C ASP A 215 -22.50 1.80 3.78
N GLU A 216 -23.67 2.44 3.71
CA GLU A 216 -24.56 2.36 2.55
C GLU A 216 -23.92 2.93 1.27
N LEU A 217 -23.14 4.02 1.35
CA LEU A 217 -22.46 4.58 0.18
C LEU A 217 -21.36 3.64 -0.30
N PHE A 218 -20.65 2.98 0.61
CA PHE A 218 -19.68 1.95 0.25
C PHE A 218 -20.37 0.77 -0.48
N LEU A 219 -21.51 0.29 0.02
CA LEU A 219 -22.27 -0.77 -0.64
C LEU A 219 -22.74 -0.36 -2.05
N ASN A 220 -23.16 0.89 -2.22
CA ASN A 220 -23.51 1.44 -3.55
C ASN A 220 -22.28 1.48 -4.47
N SER A 221 -21.10 1.85 -3.97
CA SER A 221 -19.85 1.78 -4.72
C SER A 221 -19.52 0.34 -5.15
N VAL A 222 -19.56 -0.62 -4.23
CA VAL A 222 -19.29 -2.05 -4.53
C VAL A 222 -20.23 -2.57 -5.61
N HIS A 223 -21.52 -2.24 -5.54
CA HIS A 223 -22.48 -2.69 -6.55
C HIS A 223 -22.27 -1.98 -7.90
N THR A 224 -21.95 -0.68 -7.88
CA THR A 224 -21.60 0.07 -9.10
C THR A 224 -20.39 -0.54 -9.79
N VAL A 225 -19.34 -0.88 -9.03
CA VAL A 225 -18.15 -1.58 -9.50
C VAL A 225 -18.51 -2.95 -10.07
N ALA A 226 -19.32 -3.75 -9.36
CA ALA A 226 -19.71 -5.08 -9.81
C ALA A 226 -20.48 -5.05 -11.15
N VAL A 227 -21.42 -4.11 -11.30
CA VAL A 227 -22.16 -3.92 -12.54
C VAL A 227 -21.27 -3.37 -13.66
N HIS A 228 -20.42 -2.39 -13.35
CA HIS A 228 -19.59 -1.74 -14.36
C HIS A 228 -18.52 -2.68 -14.94
N TYR A 229 -17.83 -3.42 -14.08
CA TYR A 229 -16.75 -4.32 -14.50
C TYR A 229 -17.21 -5.77 -14.71
N GLY A 230 -18.49 -6.09 -14.47
CA GLY A 230 -19.02 -7.45 -14.58
C GLY A 230 -18.80 -8.11 -15.94
N ALA A 231 -18.87 -7.34 -17.03
CA ALA A 231 -18.58 -7.83 -18.37
C ALA A 231 -17.12 -8.33 -18.55
N GLN A 232 -16.18 -7.77 -17.79
CA GLN A 232 -14.76 -8.17 -17.80
C GLN A 232 -14.46 -9.27 -16.77
N PHE A 233 -15.23 -9.32 -15.67
CA PHE A 233 -15.03 -10.24 -14.54
C PHE A 233 -16.34 -10.97 -14.22
N PRO A 234 -16.54 -12.18 -14.77
CA PRO A 234 -17.77 -12.96 -14.57
C PRO A 234 -18.16 -13.18 -13.10
N SER A 235 -17.18 -13.26 -12.19
CA SER A 235 -17.44 -13.39 -10.76
C SER A 235 -18.08 -12.11 -10.16
N LEU A 236 -17.73 -10.92 -10.69
CA LEU A 236 -18.39 -9.67 -10.33
C LEU A 236 -19.78 -9.56 -10.96
N GLN A 237 -19.96 -10.02 -12.20
CA GLN A 237 -21.28 -10.08 -12.83
C GLN A 237 -22.23 -10.96 -12.01
N LEU A 238 -21.76 -12.13 -11.58
CA LEU A 238 -22.54 -13.02 -10.72
C LEU A 238 -22.95 -12.34 -9.40
N LEU A 239 -22.05 -11.57 -8.78
CA LEU A 239 -22.37 -10.80 -7.58
C LEU A 239 -23.48 -9.78 -7.85
N ALA A 240 -23.42 -9.07 -8.97
CA ALA A 240 -24.42 -8.10 -9.36
C ALA A 240 -25.78 -8.78 -9.60
N ASP A 241 -25.81 -9.86 -10.37
CA ASP A 241 -27.02 -10.59 -10.77
C ASP A 241 -27.73 -11.19 -9.54
N VAL A 242 -27.00 -11.91 -8.69
CA VAL A 242 -27.54 -12.53 -7.47
C VAL A 242 -28.08 -11.46 -6.52
N THR A 243 -27.37 -10.35 -6.36
CA THR A 243 -27.82 -9.23 -5.51
C THR A 243 -29.12 -8.64 -6.05
N GLY A 244 -29.20 -8.39 -7.36
CA GLY A 244 -30.40 -7.89 -8.02
C GLY A 244 -31.60 -8.83 -7.84
N MET A 245 -31.42 -10.13 -8.12
CA MET A 245 -32.45 -11.15 -7.98
C MET A 245 -32.98 -11.27 -6.54
N ILE A 246 -32.09 -11.29 -5.54
CA ILE A 246 -32.51 -11.39 -4.13
C ILE A 246 -33.35 -10.16 -3.73
N ARG A 247 -32.95 -8.95 -4.15
CA ARG A 247 -33.70 -7.73 -3.83
C ARG A 247 -35.08 -7.73 -4.48
N GLN A 248 -35.16 -8.12 -5.75
CA GLN A 248 -36.43 -8.27 -6.45
C GLN A 248 -37.36 -9.26 -5.75
N LEU A 249 -36.85 -10.45 -5.40
CA LEU A 249 -37.62 -11.49 -4.69
C LEU A 249 -38.09 -11.06 -3.30
N LYS A 250 -37.32 -10.19 -2.63
CA LYS A 250 -37.65 -9.67 -1.29
C LYS A 250 -38.47 -8.37 -1.31
N GLY A 251 -38.80 -7.84 -2.49
CA GLY A 251 -39.48 -6.55 -2.62
C GLY A 251 -38.65 -5.37 -2.08
N ILE A 252 -37.32 -5.51 -2.06
CA ILE A 252 -36.39 -4.47 -1.62
C ILE A 252 -36.06 -3.60 -2.84
N LYS A 253 -36.08 -2.27 -2.66
CA LYS A 253 -35.76 -1.28 -3.70
C LYS A 253 -34.45 -1.63 -4.41
N GLU A 254 -34.34 -1.43 -5.72
CA GLU A 254 -33.07 -1.62 -6.45
C GLU A 254 -31.95 -0.71 -5.92
N ILE A 255 -30.71 -1.15 -6.12
CA ILE A 255 -29.54 -0.36 -5.73
C ILE A 255 -29.38 0.78 -6.73
N LYS A 256 -29.25 2.00 -6.23
CA LYS A 256 -29.00 3.17 -7.07
C LYS A 256 -27.52 3.18 -7.45
N LEU A 257 -27.23 2.90 -8.71
CA LEU A 257 -25.89 3.00 -9.26
C LEU A 257 -25.39 4.45 -9.21
N ILE A 258 -24.08 4.63 -9.06
CA ILE A 258 -23.48 5.96 -9.12
C ILE A 258 -23.30 6.32 -10.60
N GLU A 259 -24.14 7.25 -11.10
CA GLU A 259 -24.20 7.58 -12.52
C GLU A 259 -23.13 8.58 -12.95
N ALA A 260 -22.97 9.66 -12.18
CA ALA A 260 -21.95 10.69 -12.32
C ALA A 260 -21.15 10.77 -11.02
N GLU A 261 -19.87 10.45 -11.11
CA GLU A 261 -18.99 10.41 -9.93
C GLU A 261 -18.13 11.65 -9.78
N TYR A 262 -17.91 12.47 -10.82
CA TYR A 262 -17.03 13.62 -10.73
C TYR A 262 -17.80 14.93 -10.54
N GLU A 263 -17.65 15.51 -9.35
CA GLU A 263 -18.11 16.85 -8.96
C GLU A 263 -16.93 17.75 -8.52
N GLY A 264 -15.70 17.29 -8.76
CA GLY A 264 -14.48 17.99 -8.37
C GLY A 264 -14.21 19.24 -9.21
N ILE A 265 -13.43 20.16 -8.64
CA ILE A 265 -12.80 21.26 -9.37
C ILE A 265 -11.31 21.16 -9.11
N ARG A 266 -10.52 21.11 -10.17
CA ARG A 266 -9.06 20.99 -10.11
C ARG A 266 -8.42 22.37 -10.03
N GLU A 267 -8.32 22.92 -8.83
CA GLU A 267 -7.65 24.21 -8.56
C GLU A 267 -6.33 23.98 -7.80
N PHE A 268 -5.23 23.80 -8.52
CA PHE A 268 -3.89 23.89 -7.94
C PHE A 268 -2.87 24.41 -8.97
N SER A 269 -1.76 24.94 -8.46
CA SER A 269 -0.61 25.36 -9.26
C SER A 269 0.39 24.20 -9.42
N ILE A 270 0.94 24.03 -10.62
CA ILE A 270 2.12 23.20 -10.85
C ILE A 270 3.36 24.10 -10.67
N PRO A 271 4.41 23.66 -9.97
CA PRO A 271 4.55 22.36 -9.31
C PRO A 271 3.67 22.20 -8.06
N TYR A 272 3.25 20.97 -7.78
CA TYR A 272 2.55 20.68 -6.54
C TYR A 272 3.46 21.03 -5.35
N PRO A 273 2.94 21.71 -4.31
CA PRO A 273 3.73 21.95 -3.11
C PRO A 273 4.09 20.61 -2.49
N THR A 274 5.36 20.42 -2.15
CA THR A 274 5.90 19.15 -1.63
C THR A 274 6.57 19.33 -0.26
N ARG A 275 6.60 20.58 0.23
CA ARG A 275 7.14 20.98 1.52
C ARG A 275 6.08 21.65 2.37
N GLY A 276 6.06 21.33 3.66
CA GLY A 276 5.16 21.95 4.62
C GLY A 276 3.66 21.67 4.39
N VAL A 277 3.34 20.74 3.49
CA VAL A 277 1.96 20.35 3.15
C VAL A 277 1.32 19.59 4.31
N TYR A 278 2.05 18.63 4.87
CA TYR A 278 1.60 17.87 6.02
C TYR A 278 2.07 18.50 7.32
N ARG A 279 1.11 18.99 8.11
CA ARG A 279 1.35 19.46 9.47
C ARG A 279 1.05 18.33 10.43
N ARG A 280 2.04 17.97 11.25
CA ARG A 280 1.82 17.03 12.35
C ARG A 280 0.74 17.59 13.28
N ALA A 281 -0.21 16.74 13.65
CA ALA A 281 -1.25 17.11 14.59
C ALA A 281 -0.64 17.53 15.95
N PRO A 282 -1.34 18.35 16.76
CA PRO A 282 -0.92 18.67 18.12
C PRO A 282 -0.68 17.40 18.94
N LYS A 283 0.31 17.44 19.83
CA LYS A 283 0.74 16.26 20.60
C LYS A 283 -0.42 15.57 21.33
N ASN A 284 -1.34 16.31 21.93
CA ASN A 284 -2.50 15.74 22.63
C ASN A 284 -3.46 14.96 21.70
N VAL A 285 -3.56 15.35 20.42
CA VAL A 285 -4.36 14.64 19.42
C VAL A 285 -3.65 13.34 19.03
N VAL A 286 -2.34 13.43 18.79
CA VAL A 286 -1.49 12.26 18.51
C VAL A 286 -1.57 11.24 19.64
N ASP A 287 -1.37 11.69 20.88
CA ASP A 287 -1.38 10.84 22.07
C ASP A 287 -2.74 10.13 22.23
N GLY A 288 -3.86 10.85 22.01
CA GLY A 288 -5.20 10.26 22.07
C GLY A 288 -5.42 9.15 21.02
N TYR A 289 -5.06 9.37 19.76
CA TYR A 289 -5.16 8.32 18.74
C TYR A 289 -4.25 7.13 19.03
N TYR A 290 -3.04 7.38 19.54
CA TYR A 290 -2.10 6.32 19.89
C TYR A 290 -2.61 5.46 21.06
N GLU A 291 -3.21 6.07 22.08
CA GLU A 291 -3.87 5.38 23.18
C GLU A 291 -5.02 4.49 22.69
N GLU A 292 -5.88 5.01 21.81
CA GLU A 292 -6.99 4.24 21.23
C GLU A 292 -6.50 3.05 20.40
N VAL A 293 -5.49 3.24 19.53
CA VAL A 293 -4.89 2.15 18.75
C VAL A 293 -4.25 1.10 19.67
N THR A 294 -3.57 1.53 20.74
CA THR A 294 -2.99 0.62 21.73
C THR A 294 -4.07 -0.21 22.42
N TRP A 295 -5.18 0.42 22.81
CA TRP A 295 -6.32 -0.27 23.42
C TRP A 295 -6.96 -1.29 22.47
N ILE A 296 -7.14 -0.92 21.20
CA ILE A 296 -7.61 -1.83 20.15
C ILE A 296 -6.69 -3.05 20.05
N ILE A 297 -5.37 -2.85 20.01
CA ILE A 297 -4.41 -3.95 19.90
C ILE A 297 -4.42 -4.86 21.13
N GLN A 298 -4.56 -4.28 22.32
CA GLN A 298 -4.68 -5.05 23.57
C GLN A 298 -5.94 -5.92 23.60
N SER A 299 -6.98 -5.55 22.85
CA SER A 299 -8.19 -6.36 22.72
C SER A 299 -8.02 -7.59 21.80
N TYR A 300 -6.94 -7.66 21.02
CA TYR A 300 -6.70 -8.79 20.13
C TYR A 300 -6.26 -10.02 20.91
N TYR A 301 -7.08 -11.07 20.85
CA TYR A 301 -6.74 -12.38 21.42
C TYR A 301 -5.80 -13.13 20.47
N TYR A 302 -4.71 -13.68 21.01
CA TYR A 302 -3.82 -14.59 20.29
C TYR A 302 -3.71 -15.91 21.05
N GLU A 303 -3.90 -17.04 20.38
CA GLU A 303 -3.42 -18.33 20.89
C GLU A 303 -1.89 -18.40 20.74
N THR A 304 -1.25 -19.19 21.62
CA THR A 304 0.21 -19.33 21.70
C THR A 304 0.86 -19.69 20.36
N GLU A 305 1.95 -19.00 20.01
CA GLU A 305 2.58 -19.06 18.68
C GLU A 305 3.67 -20.15 18.56
N GLU A 306 3.74 -20.79 17.39
CA GLU A 306 4.96 -21.46 16.92
C GLU A 306 5.88 -20.43 16.22
N PRO A 307 7.21 -20.48 16.42
CA PRO A 307 8.13 -19.51 15.86
C PRO A 307 8.16 -19.56 14.31
N ARG A 308 8.08 -18.39 13.67
CA ARG A 308 8.13 -18.23 12.20
C ARG A 308 9.41 -17.49 11.78
N LYS A 309 9.93 -17.79 10.58
CA LYS A 309 11.20 -17.20 10.12
C LYS A 309 10.96 -15.98 9.22
N LEU A 310 11.32 -14.78 9.68
CA LEU A 310 11.37 -13.56 8.87
C LEU A 310 12.82 -13.27 8.45
N VAL A 311 13.10 -13.32 7.16
CA VAL A 311 14.42 -12.95 6.64
C VAL A 311 14.41 -11.46 6.28
N LEU A 312 15.29 -10.68 6.90
CA LEU A 312 15.53 -9.30 6.47
C LEU A 312 16.62 -9.29 5.40
N TYR A 313 16.38 -8.58 4.32
CA TYR A 313 17.37 -8.37 3.28
C TYR A 313 17.75 -6.91 3.29
N PHE A 314 19.05 -6.64 3.44
CA PHE A 314 19.62 -5.30 3.41
C PHE A 314 20.45 -5.20 2.15
N ASP A 315 20.21 -4.15 1.37
CA ASP A 315 21.13 -3.78 0.31
C ASP A 315 21.99 -2.61 0.82
N GLU A 316 23.13 -2.94 1.42
CA GLU A 316 24.06 -1.93 1.95
C GLU A 316 24.92 -1.28 0.85
N LYS A 317 24.86 -1.75 -0.41
CA LYS A 317 25.82 -1.32 -1.45
C LYS A 317 25.13 -0.72 -2.67
N THR A 318 25.35 0.58 -2.87
CA THR A 318 25.13 1.30 -4.13
C THR A 318 25.77 0.59 -5.33
N ILE A 319 24.97 -0.18 -6.08
CA ILE A 319 25.02 -0.44 -7.55
C ILE A 319 26.42 -0.71 -8.18
N GLN A 320 27.45 -1.15 -7.47
CA GLN A 320 28.78 -1.38 -8.06
C GLN A 320 29.53 -2.62 -7.58
N ASP A 321 29.00 -3.42 -6.65
CA ASP A 321 29.61 -4.70 -6.26
C ASP A 321 28.54 -5.77 -6.06
N GLU A 322 28.66 -6.88 -6.77
CA GLU A 322 27.71 -8.01 -6.82
C GLU A 322 27.58 -8.83 -5.51
N THR A 323 27.91 -8.26 -4.36
CA THR A 323 27.87 -8.95 -3.05
C THR A 323 26.90 -8.27 -2.10
N SER A 324 25.61 -8.56 -2.27
CA SER A 324 24.56 -8.17 -1.32
C SER A 324 24.67 -8.95 -0.01
N GLU A 325 24.69 -8.27 1.14
CA GLU A 325 24.72 -8.92 2.46
C GLU A 325 23.30 -9.21 2.97
N SER A 326 22.90 -10.48 2.99
CA SER A 326 21.61 -10.89 3.58
C SER A 326 21.75 -11.16 5.09
N VAL A 327 21.04 -10.42 5.93
CA VAL A 327 20.97 -10.68 7.38
C VAL A 327 19.73 -11.51 7.70
N VAL A 328 19.92 -12.83 7.79
CA VAL A 328 18.84 -13.75 8.15
C VAL A 328 18.51 -13.63 9.65
N ILE A 329 17.45 -12.91 9.96
CA ILE A 329 16.83 -12.94 11.30
C ILE A 329 15.84 -14.11 11.34
N THR A 330 15.58 -14.65 12.52
CA THR A 330 14.46 -15.57 12.75
C THR A 330 13.59 -14.88 13.80
N VAL A 331 12.32 -14.66 13.50
CA VAL A 331 11.39 -13.94 14.38
C VAL A 331 10.72 -14.97 15.25
N ASP A 332 11.38 -15.36 16.33
CA ASP A 332 10.85 -16.35 17.26
C ASP A 332 10.05 -15.72 18.42
N LYS A 333 10.00 -14.38 18.52
CA LYS A 333 9.41 -13.65 19.66
C LYS A 333 8.85 -12.26 19.29
N MET A 334 7.98 -11.73 20.16
CA MET A 334 7.51 -10.33 20.13
C MET A 334 8.65 -9.29 20.05
N ALA A 335 9.81 -9.58 20.66
CA ALA A 335 10.99 -8.71 20.62
C ALA A 335 11.53 -8.46 19.19
N SER A 336 11.35 -9.41 18.27
CA SER A 336 11.80 -9.25 16.88
C SER A 336 10.85 -8.38 16.06
N MET A 337 9.57 -8.26 16.45
CA MET A 337 8.63 -7.33 15.83
C MET A 337 8.83 -5.91 16.30
N GLU A 338 9.23 -5.73 17.56
CA GLU A 338 9.70 -4.45 18.07
C GLU A 338 10.95 -3.96 17.31
N LEU A 339 11.87 -4.86 16.95
CA LEU A 339 13.02 -4.51 16.10
C LEU A 339 12.58 -4.00 14.71
N VAL A 340 11.59 -4.65 14.08
CA VAL A 340 11.08 -4.21 12.78
C VAL A 340 10.37 -2.87 12.89
N LYS A 341 9.59 -2.64 13.96
CA LYS A 341 9.00 -1.32 14.24
C LYS A 341 10.08 -0.25 14.38
N GLN A 342 11.13 -0.52 15.15
CA GLN A 342 12.25 0.41 15.32
C GLN A 342 12.99 0.65 14.00
N PHE A 343 13.17 -0.39 13.18
CA PHE A 343 13.77 -0.26 11.85
C PHE A 343 12.93 0.65 10.96
N LEU A 344 11.62 0.41 10.85
CA LEU A 344 10.70 1.24 10.07
C LEU A 344 10.62 2.66 10.62
N GLN A 345 10.52 2.82 11.94
CA GLN A 345 10.50 4.12 12.58
C GLN A 345 11.75 4.93 12.18
N ARG A 346 12.94 4.30 12.21
CA ARG A 346 14.22 4.99 11.94
C ARG A 346 14.47 5.22 10.44
N HIS A 347 14.33 4.20 9.62
CA HIS A 347 14.72 4.25 8.21
C HIS A 347 13.60 4.73 7.28
N VAL A 348 12.35 4.53 7.68
CA VAL A 348 11.18 4.93 6.88
C VAL A 348 10.56 6.19 7.46
N CYS A 349 10.26 6.27 8.76
CA CYS A 349 9.47 7.38 9.30
C CYS A 349 10.32 8.63 9.64
N GLU A 350 11.53 8.44 10.19
CA GLU A 350 12.41 9.54 10.67
C GLU A 350 13.37 10.09 9.60
N ALA A 351 13.50 9.45 8.44
CA ALA A 351 14.38 9.92 7.36
C ALA A 351 14.09 11.36 6.90
N SER A 352 12.84 11.82 7.03
CA SER A 352 12.40 13.19 6.69
C SER A 352 12.74 14.27 7.74
N LEU A 353 13.30 13.90 8.90
CA LEU A 353 13.71 14.86 9.95
C LEU A 353 15.20 15.25 9.86
N GLY A 354 15.88 14.91 8.77
CA GLY A 354 17.32 15.17 8.61
C GLY A 354 18.21 14.33 9.53
N VAL A 355 17.64 13.27 10.12
CA VAL A 355 18.37 12.27 10.93
C VAL A 355 18.39 10.99 10.12
N VAL A 356 19.23 10.95 9.08
CA VAL A 356 19.74 9.69 8.58
C VAL A 356 20.85 9.31 9.57
N GLU A 357 20.87 8.06 10.04
CA GLU A 357 21.99 7.50 10.79
C GLU A 357 22.43 6.21 10.09
N ASP A 358 23.73 6.01 10.02
CA ASP A 358 24.32 4.76 9.56
C ASP A 358 24.13 3.70 10.66
N ILE A 359 23.05 2.91 10.56
CA ILE A 359 22.78 1.83 11.50
C ILE A 359 23.55 0.59 11.02
N SER A 360 24.81 0.49 11.41
CA SER A 360 25.57 -0.76 11.25
C SER A 360 25.00 -1.79 12.24
N ILE A 361 24.11 -2.67 11.80
CA ILE A 361 23.58 -3.75 12.64
C ILE A 361 24.66 -4.84 12.73
N LYS A 362 25.49 -4.80 13.77
CA LYS A 362 26.50 -5.83 13.98
C LYS A 362 25.84 -7.13 14.38
N LYS A 363 26.26 -8.24 13.76
CA LYS A 363 25.79 -9.61 14.08
C LYS A 363 25.87 -9.95 15.59
N SER A 364 26.77 -9.29 16.32
CA SER A 364 26.94 -9.41 17.78
C SER A 364 25.86 -8.71 18.62
N GLU A 365 25.13 -7.72 18.08
CA GLU A 365 24.05 -7.00 18.78
C GLU A 365 22.74 -7.83 18.87
N PHE A 366 22.68 -8.96 18.16
CA PHE A 366 21.60 -9.95 18.29
C PHE A 366 21.81 -10.91 19.47
N SER A 367 22.92 -10.78 20.18
CA SER A 367 23.21 -11.50 21.41
C SER A 367 23.04 -10.56 22.59
N THR A 368 21.88 -10.63 23.24
CA THR A 368 21.59 -10.20 24.62
C THR A 368 21.43 -8.70 24.96
N ASP A 369 21.57 -7.76 24.02
CA ASP A 369 21.32 -6.33 24.32
C ASP A 369 20.47 -5.66 23.22
N HIS A 370 19.14 -5.59 23.44
CA HIS A 370 18.13 -5.31 22.42
C HIS A 370 17.90 -3.80 22.14
N SER A 371 18.96 -3.00 21.95
CA SER A 371 18.78 -1.58 21.60
C SER A 371 19.68 -1.11 20.46
N LEU A 372 19.06 -0.69 19.35
CA LEU A 372 19.74 0.07 18.30
C LEU A 372 20.13 1.44 18.88
N LYS A 373 21.40 1.85 18.87
CA LYS A 373 21.86 3.14 19.44
C LYS A 373 21.77 4.28 18.42
N LYS A 374 21.42 5.48 18.89
CA LYS A 374 21.31 6.71 18.09
C LYS A 374 22.68 7.42 17.97
N LYS A 375 23.21 7.63 16.77
CA LYS A 375 24.47 8.36 16.49
C LYS A 375 24.26 9.53 15.52
N LYS A 376 24.29 10.75 16.05
CA LYS A 376 24.12 12.01 15.30
C LYS A 376 25.09 12.12 14.11
N MET A 377 24.55 12.19 12.88
CA MET A 377 25.36 12.41 11.66
C MET A 377 25.77 13.88 11.51
N THR A 378 26.95 14.10 10.94
CA THR A 378 27.47 15.43 10.58
C THR A 378 26.92 15.87 9.22
N VAL A 379 26.85 17.18 8.99
CA VAL A 379 26.26 17.81 7.78
C VAL A 379 26.86 17.27 6.47
N ASP A 380 28.14 16.87 6.49
CA ASP A 380 28.84 16.39 5.29
C ASP A 380 28.32 15.04 4.79
N VAL A 381 27.86 14.17 5.68
CA VAL A 381 27.38 12.84 5.30
C VAL A 381 25.95 12.89 4.73
N TYR A 382 25.12 13.84 5.19
CA TYR A 382 23.81 14.11 4.60
C TYR A 382 23.89 14.50 3.12
N ARG A 383 24.93 15.28 2.76
CA ARG A 383 25.21 15.64 1.35
C ARG A 383 25.61 14.43 0.53
N ALA A 384 26.38 13.50 1.11
CA ALA A 384 26.76 12.25 0.43
C ALA A 384 25.57 11.32 0.18
N THR A 385 24.63 11.18 1.14
CA THR A 385 23.40 10.40 0.94
C THR A 385 22.52 10.99 -0.16
N THR A 386 22.35 12.32 -0.17
CA THR A 386 21.60 13.02 -1.22
C THR A 386 22.26 12.81 -2.60
N ALA A 387 23.58 12.91 -2.67
CA ALA A 387 24.34 12.64 -3.88
C ALA A 387 24.18 11.18 -4.36
N ASN A 388 24.19 10.20 -3.45
CA ASN A 388 23.99 8.79 -3.78
C ASN A 388 22.58 8.50 -4.30
N ILE A 389 21.56 9.15 -3.73
CA ILE A 389 20.19 9.10 -4.28
C ILE A 389 20.20 9.68 -5.69
N CYS A 390 20.76 10.86 -5.92
CA CYS A 390 20.86 11.45 -7.26
C CYS A 390 21.61 10.54 -8.25
N ILE A 391 22.70 9.88 -7.83
CA ILE A 391 23.44 8.93 -8.67
C ILE A 391 22.60 7.69 -8.99
N ALA A 392 21.85 7.15 -8.02
CA ALA A 392 20.93 6.04 -8.27
C ALA A 392 19.80 6.43 -9.24
N LEU A 393 19.22 7.63 -9.07
CA LEU A 393 18.24 8.20 -10.00
C LEU A 393 18.83 8.35 -11.42
N LEU A 394 20.09 8.77 -11.55
CA LEU A 394 20.81 8.88 -12.83
C LEU A 394 21.12 7.51 -13.46
N LYS A 395 21.45 6.47 -12.69
CA LYS A 395 21.66 5.12 -13.24
C LYS A 395 20.39 4.49 -13.80
N ILE A 396 19.25 4.76 -13.19
CA ILE A 396 17.93 4.34 -13.70
C ILE A 396 17.64 4.98 -15.08
N PHE A 397 18.18 6.17 -15.35
CA PHE A 397 18.10 6.84 -16.65
C PHE A 397 18.96 6.14 -17.72
N ASP A 398 20.20 5.74 -17.39
CA ASP A 398 21.09 5.03 -18.32
C ASP A 398 20.48 3.70 -18.80
N GLU A 399 19.61 3.09 -18.00
CA GLU A 399 18.89 1.86 -18.35
C GLU A 399 17.53 2.11 -19.04
N GLY A 400 17.15 3.36 -19.30
CA GLY A 400 15.97 3.74 -20.10
C GLY A 400 14.63 3.65 -19.37
N PHE A 401 14.61 3.67 -18.04
CA PHE A 401 13.38 3.55 -17.25
C PHE A 401 12.66 4.90 -17.00
N ALA A 402 13.30 6.03 -17.25
CA ALA A 402 12.72 7.37 -17.14
C ALA A 402 13.15 8.24 -18.33
N ASN A 403 12.18 8.74 -19.11
CA ASN A 403 12.45 9.39 -20.40
C ASN A 403 12.52 10.93 -20.34
N ASP A 404 12.09 11.55 -19.24
CA ASP A 404 12.02 13.01 -19.08
C ASP A 404 12.18 13.39 -17.60
N LEU A 405 13.09 14.31 -17.28
CA LEU A 405 13.40 14.77 -15.91
C LEU A 405 13.02 16.23 -15.66
N GLU A 406 12.48 16.95 -16.66
CA GLU A 406 12.14 18.37 -16.50
C GLU A 406 11.17 18.58 -15.33
N HIS A 407 10.28 17.62 -15.10
CA HIS A 407 9.34 17.62 -13.98
C HIS A 407 10.00 17.51 -12.59
N ILE A 408 11.20 16.91 -12.45
CA ILE A 408 11.93 16.85 -11.18
C ILE A 408 12.52 18.22 -10.85
N LEU A 409 12.96 18.97 -11.87
CA LEU A 409 13.45 20.34 -11.71
C LEU A 409 12.35 21.31 -11.27
N LEU A 410 11.09 20.95 -11.52
CA LEU A 410 9.93 21.72 -11.06
C LEU A 410 9.62 21.44 -9.58
N PHE A 411 10.16 20.41 -8.93
CA PHE A 411 9.94 20.23 -7.50
C PHE A 411 10.76 21.25 -6.69
N ASP A 412 10.11 22.00 -5.79
CA ASP A 412 10.79 22.92 -4.88
C ASP A 412 11.71 22.15 -3.92
N CYS A 413 13.01 22.15 -4.24
CA CYS A 413 14.09 21.46 -3.52
C CYS A 413 14.09 21.71 -2.03
#